data_AF-A0A7V3PQG5-F1
#
_entry.id   AF-A0A7V3PQG5-F1
#
_cell.length_a   1.000
_cell.length_b   1.000
_cell.length_c   1.000
_cell.angle_alpha   90.00
_cell.angle_beta   90.00
_cell.angle_gamma   90.00
#
_symmetry.space_group_name_H-M   'P 1'
#
loop_
_entity.id
_entity.type
_entity.pdbx_description
1 polymer ?
#
loop_
_entity_poly.entity_id
_entity_poly.type
_entity_poly.pdbx_seq_one_letter_code
_entity_poly.pdbx_strand_id
1 'polypeptide(L)'
;MWTARRPCPTIASTCCLVWSTRFLGGRSSRRASFALVMKSPASGSLPDVAGARGGRNAAAASFLGYAGSVNPGRRGLPAGSPAVAGRDRTTWVVRRMAACARVGVIAAACSTWLISTACAGQEVVPMKLQAFDLKNVRLLDGPWKIAQEANRRYLHYLDEDRLLWTFRHNAGLPTPGEPLGGWEAPTVEVRGHFVGHFLSACALMYAGTGDEQLKAKAARLIAELARCQQALGGGYLSAFPESFWERLETMQNPPWAPYYVIHKIMAGLFDNYVLCGNEQALQVLKGMADYFARRLRRLSAFDIDRMLAVEFGGMSEVLHNLYSVTGRPEDLWLAHCFDRAAFLGPLALDHDNLTNIHANTHIPEICGAARR
;
A
#
# COMPACT_ATOMS: atom_id res chain seq x y z
N MET A 1 10.90 -30.54 -19.05
CA MET A 1 10.14 -30.75 -17.80
C MET A 1 9.84 -29.37 -17.23
N TRP A 2 8.68 -28.81 -17.56
CA TRP A 2 8.30 -27.44 -17.20
C TRP A 2 7.60 -27.44 -15.83
N THR A 3 8.28 -26.93 -14.81
CA THR A 3 7.65 -26.69 -13.50
C THR A 3 6.88 -25.37 -13.56
N ALA A 4 5.58 -25.46 -13.87
CA ALA A 4 4.66 -24.35 -13.69
C ALA A 4 4.56 -24.00 -12.21
N ARG A 5 5.00 -22.80 -11.83
CA ARG A 5 4.71 -22.22 -10.52
C ARG A 5 3.18 -22.11 -10.40
N ARG A 6 2.61 -22.68 -9.34
CA ARG A 6 1.18 -22.55 -9.06
C ARG A 6 0.86 -21.06 -8.86
N PRO A 7 -0.15 -20.49 -9.55
CA PRO A 7 -0.59 -19.13 -9.27
C PRO A 7 -1.10 -19.06 -7.82
N CYS A 8 -0.63 -18.05 -7.08
CA CYS A 8 -1.16 -17.70 -5.77
C CYS A 8 -2.64 -17.30 -5.94
N PRO A 9 -3.56 -17.78 -5.08
CA PRO A 9 -4.97 -17.38 -5.18
C PRO A 9 -5.08 -15.88 -4.92
N THR A 10 -5.31 -15.11 -5.98
CA THR A 10 -5.76 -13.72 -5.90
C THR A 10 -7.21 -13.74 -5.44
N ILE A 11 -7.43 -13.32 -4.19
CA ILE A 11 -8.68 -12.65 -3.87
C ILE A 11 -8.61 -11.37 -4.70
N ALA A 12 -9.31 -11.32 -5.84
CA ALA A 12 -9.50 -10.07 -6.56
C ALA A 12 -10.06 -9.08 -5.53
N SER A 13 -9.30 -8.05 -5.20
CA SER A 13 -9.65 -7.08 -4.15
C SER A 13 -11.00 -6.47 -4.53
N THR A 14 -12.09 -7.00 -3.97
CA THR A 14 -13.46 -6.69 -4.41
C THR A 14 -14.03 -5.48 -3.67
N CYS A 15 -13.16 -4.64 -3.11
CA CYS A 15 -13.54 -3.44 -2.38
C CYS A 15 -13.11 -2.16 -3.09
N CYS A 16 -13.17 -2.09 -4.43
CA CYS A 16 -12.97 -0.82 -5.14
C CYS A 16 -13.81 -0.77 -6.43
N LEU A 17 -15.11 -0.50 -6.30
CA LEU A 17 -15.95 0.22 -7.28
C LEU A 17 -17.39 0.28 -6.76
N VAL A 18 -17.62 1.11 -5.75
CA VAL A 18 -18.94 1.74 -5.57
C VAL A 18 -18.69 3.23 -5.56
N TRP A 19 -18.86 3.86 -6.72
CA TRP A 19 -19.37 5.23 -6.80
C TRP A 19 -19.74 5.55 -8.25
N SER A 20 -20.89 6.22 -8.42
CA SER A 20 -21.49 6.71 -9.66
C SER A 20 -22.50 5.78 -10.37
N THR A 21 -23.60 5.44 -9.70
CA THR A 21 -24.89 5.33 -10.40
C THR A 21 -25.97 6.02 -9.59
N ARG A 22 -26.41 7.18 -10.08
CA ARG A 22 -27.72 7.76 -9.73
C ARG A 22 -28.78 6.70 -10.01
N PHE A 23 -29.48 6.26 -8.98
CA PHE A 23 -30.74 5.54 -9.13
C PHE A 23 -31.74 6.44 -9.86
N LEU A 24 -32.16 6.02 -11.06
CA LEU A 24 -33.29 6.60 -11.79
C LEU A 24 -34.36 5.52 -11.97
N GLY A 25 -35.54 5.77 -11.38
CA GLY A 25 -36.82 5.10 -11.64
C GLY A 25 -37.19 3.98 -10.64
N GLY A 26 -38.34 3.97 -9.97
CA GLY A 26 -39.45 4.91 -9.98
C GLY A 26 -40.62 4.44 -9.08
N ARG A 27 -41.30 5.46 -8.49
CA ARG A 27 -42.70 5.55 -8.02
C ARG A 27 -43.20 4.67 -6.86
N SER A 28 -43.50 5.34 -5.73
CA SER A 28 -44.89 5.75 -5.41
C SER A 28 -44.97 6.89 -4.37
N SER A 29 -45.61 7.99 -4.79
CA SER A 29 -46.42 8.96 -4.04
C SER A 29 -46.03 9.40 -2.61
N ARG A 30 -45.67 10.69 -2.48
CA ARG A 30 -46.56 11.75 -1.94
C ARG A 30 -45.97 13.13 -2.23
N ARG A 31 -46.87 14.08 -2.52
CA ARG A 31 -46.66 15.42 -3.06
C ARG A 31 -46.11 16.39 -2.02
N ALA A 32 -45.22 17.28 -2.42
CA ALA A 32 -45.34 18.72 -2.16
C ALA A 32 -44.48 19.49 -3.17
N SER A 33 -45.15 20.30 -3.99
CA SER A 33 -44.59 21.22 -4.98
C SER A 33 -43.88 22.39 -4.30
N PHE A 34 -42.89 23.03 -4.95
CA PHE A 34 -43.01 24.41 -5.43
C PHE A 34 -41.82 24.87 -6.29
N ALA A 35 -42.19 25.37 -7.48
CA ALA A 35 -41.58 26.33 -8.40
C ALA A 35 -40.06 26.56 -8.47
N LEU A 36 -39.53 26.20 -9.64
CA LEU A 36 -38.33 26.72 -10.29
C LEU A 36 -38.57 28.19 -10.73
N VAL A 37 -37.72 29.12 -10.33
CA VAL A 37 -37.57 30.43 -10.98
C VAL A 37 -36.14 30.53 -11.48
N MET A 38 -35.98 30.44 -12.81
CA MET A 38 -34.74 30.77 -13.49
C MET A 38 -34.60 32.29 -13.62
N LYS A 39 -33.43 32.82 -13.28
CA LYS A 39 -32.95 34.10 -13.82
C LYS A 39 -31.42 34.10 -13.86
N SER A 40 -30.88 34.03 -15.08
CA SER A 40 -29.59 34.65 -15.44
C SER A 40 -29.92 36.05 -15.98
N PRO A 41 -29.05 37.09 -15.87
CA PRO A 41 -27.84 37.15 -16.70
C PRO A 41 -26.61 37.90 -16.12
N ALA A 42 -25.46 37.63 -16.75
CA ALA A 42 -24.32 38.47 -17.14
C ALA A 42 -23.84 39.71 -16.33
N SER A 43 -22.50 39.75 -16.18
CA SER A 43 -21.55 40.87 -16.31
C SER A 43 -21.70 42.15 -15.47
N GLY A 44 -20.60 42.53 -14.78
CA GLY A 44 -20.32 43.93 -14.42
C GLY A 44 -19.53 44.15 -13.13
N SER A 45 -18.25 44.52 -13.29
CA SER A 45 -17.46 45.50 -12.51
C SER A 45 -17.41 45.48 -10.96
N LEU A 46 -16.17 45.39 -10.46
CA LEU A 46 -15.70 45.78 -9.11
C LEU A 46 -15.99 47.26 -8.79
N PRO A 47 -16.02 47.61 -7.49
CA PRO A 47 -14.87 48.39 -6.98
C PRO A 47 -14.34 47.94 -5.60
N ASP A 48 -13.06 48.26 -5.39
CA ASP A 48 -12.34 48.35 -4.11
C ASP A 48 -13.02 49.32 -3.12
N VAL A 49 -12.91 49.06 -1.80
CA VAL A 49 -12.40 50.01 -0.78
C VAL A 49 -11.99 49.25 0.49
N ALA A 50 -10.81 49.61 1.01
CA ALA A 50 -10.14 49.20 2.23
C ALA A 50 -10.86 49.54 3.55
N GLY A 51 -10.47 48.89 4.66
CA GLY A 51 -10.84 49.39 6.00
C GLY A 51 -10.49 48.48 7.17
N ALA A 52 -9.33 48.77 7.78
CA ALA A 52 -8.76 48.17 9.00
C ALA A 52 -9.69 48.03 10.23
N ARG A 53 -9.41 47.04 11.10
CA ARG A 53 -8.84 47.21 12.47
C ARG A 53 -9.17 46.05 13.42
N GLY A 54 -8.16 45.71 14.25
CA GLY A 54 -8.29 45.21 15.63
C GLY A 54 -8.60 43.72 15.75
N GLY A 55 -7.92 42.91 16.56
CA GLY A 55 -7.06 43.18 17.70
C GLY A 55 -7.37 42.15 18.78
N ARG A 56 -6.38 41.28 19.05
CA ARG A 56 -6.12 40.52 20.30
C ARG A 56 -7.28 39.70 20.91
N ASN A 57 -7.09 38.39 20.97
CA ASN A 57 -7.51 37.61 22.13
C ASN A 57 -6.37 36.69 22.57
N ALA A 58 -5.90 36.95 23.78
CA ALA A 58 -5.05 36.07 24.55
C ALA A 58 -5.92 34.97 25.17
N ALA A 59 -5.48 33.71 25.10
CA ALA A 59 -6.01 32.64 25.93
C ALA A 59 -4.83 32.00 26.68
N ALA A 60 -4.91 32.12 28.00
CA ALA A 60 -3.92 31.69 28.96
C ALA A 60 -3.84 30.16 29.04
N ALA A 61 -2.61 29.67 29.08
CA ALA A 61 -2.28 28.31 29.50
C ALA A 61 -2.39 28.23 31.04
N SER A 62 -3.04 27.16 31.54
CA SER A 62 -2.95 26.76 32.94
C SER A 62 -2.35 25.36 32.99
N PHE A 63 -1.08 25.32 33.37
CA PHE A 63 -0.33 24.14 33.77
C PHE A 63 -0.62 23.86 35.24
N LEU A 64 -1.03 22.65 35.58
CA LEU A 64 -0.98 22.12 36.95
C LEU A 64 -0.15 20.85 36.92
N GLY A 65 1.06 20.97 37.48
CA GLY A 65 1.98 19.87 37.70
C GLY A 65 1.59 19.05 38.92
N TYR A 66 1.86 17.75 38.84
CA TYR A 66 1.91 16.87 39.98
C TYR A 66 3.25 16.12 39.94
N ALA A 67 4.18 16.52 40.81
CA ALA A 67 5.47 15.88 40.99
C ALA A 67 5.41 14.99 42.23
N GLY A 68 5.45 13.67 42.01
CA GLY A 68 5.65 12.67 43.07
C GLY A 68 7.11 12.23 43.11
N SER A 69 7.76 12.43 44.25
CA SER A 69 9.16 12.08 44.48
C SER A 69 9.38 10.56 44.54
N VAL A 70 10.45 10.08 43.90
CA VAL A 70 10.98 8.72 44.08
C VAL A 70 12.39 8.82 44.65
N ASN A 71 12.64 8.09 45.73
CA ASN A 71 13.92 7.92 46.40
C ASN A 71 14.38 6.47 46.20
N PRO A 72 15.61 6.18 45.75
CA PRO A 72 16.17 4.84 45.90
C PRO A 72 17.43 4.85 46.78
N GLY A 73 17.33 4.17 47.91
CA GLY A 73 18.47 3.80 48.76
C GLY A 73 19.30 2.68 48.12
N ARG A 74 20.62 2.88 48.10
CA ARG A 74 21.65 1.91 47.74
C ARG A 74 21.98 0.96 48.90
N ARG A 75 22.10 -0.34 48.61
CA ARG A 75 22.97 -1.36 49.26
C ARG A 75 23.30 -2.37 48.14
N GLY A 76 24.52 -2.80 47.83
CA GLY A 76 25.70 -3.09 48.64
C GLY A 76 25.92 -4.61 48.63
N LEU A 77 26.84 -5.12 47.80
CA LEU A 77 27.31 -6.52 47.80
C LEU A 77 28.84 -6.52 47.64
N PRO A 78 29.61 -7.29 48.44
CA PRO A 78 31.06 -7.38 48.29
C PRO A 78 31.50 -8.62 47.49
N ALA A 79 32.73 -8.50 46.99
CA ALA A 79 33.48 -9.48 46.20
C ALA A 79 34.04 -10.65 47.02
N GLY A 80 34.43 -11.71 46.31
CA GLY A 80 35.30 -12.78 46.83
C GLY A 80 35.58 -13.88 45.80
N SER A 81 36.73 -13.79 45.11
CA SER A 81 37.42 -14.92 44.45
C SER A 81 38.29 -15.67 45.49
N PRO A 82 38.85 -16.87 45.21
CA PRO A 82 40.02 -16.98 44.34
C PRO A 82 40.10 -18.26 43.46
N ALA A 83 41.08 -18.18 42.56
CA ALA A 83 41.48 -19.12 41.52
C ALA A 83 42.21 -20.37 42.03
N VAL A 84 42.35 -21.36 41.14
CA VAL A 84 43.47 -22.31 41.13
C VAL A 84 43.92 -22.57 39.68
N ALA A 85 45.24 -22.42 39.48
CA ALA A 85 46.04 -22.72 38.29
C ALA A 85 45.98 -24.23 37.93
N GLY A 86 46.15 -24.70 36.70
CA GLY A 86 47.06 -24.32 35.64
C GLY A 86 47.90 -25.55 35.28
N ARG A 87 48.07 -25.87 34.00
CA ARG A 87 49.35 -26.35 33.46
C ARG A 87 49.36 -26.47 31.95
N ASP A 88 50.52 -26.08 31.48
CA ASP A 88 51.05 -25.90 30.15
C ASP A 88 51.61 -27.22 29.58
N ARG A 89 51.69 -27.32 28.24
CA ARG A 89 52.79 -27.92 27.42
C ARG A 89 52.37 -28.67 26.14
N THR A 90 52.63 -28.00 25.02
CA THR A 90 53.50 -28.43 23.89
C THR A 90 53.48 -29.88 23.35
N THR A 91 53.06 -29.96 22.07
CA THR A 91 53.67 -30.70 20.93
C THR A 91 53.99 -32.19 21.06
N TRP A 92 53.29 -33.01 20.26
CA TRP A 92 53.90 -34.19 19.61
C TRP A 92 53.40 -34.37 18.17
N VAL A 93 54.38 -34.73 17.34
CA VAL A 93 54.44 -34.74 15.89
C VAL A 93 53.91 -36.06 15.31
N VAL A 94 53.15 -35.95 14.21
CA VAL A 94 53.07 -36.81 13.02
C VAL A 94 53.32 -38.32 13.21
N ARG A 95 52.28 -39.13 13.01
CA ARG A 95 52.35 -40.41 12.26
C ARG A 95 50.98 -41.05 12.09
N ARG A 96 50.39 -40.91 10.90
CA ARG A 96 49.98 -42.03 10.02
C ARG A 96 49.26 -41.50 8.78
N MET A 97 50.02 -41.45 7.69
CA MET A 97 49.50 -41.35 6.33
C MET A 97 48.88 -42.69 5.90
N ALA A 98 47.95 -42.56 4.96
CA ALA A 98 47.60 -43.51 3.91
C ALA A 98 46.72 -44.73 4.30
N ALA A 99 45.41 -44.52 4.23
CA ALA A 99 44.52 -45.45 3.54
C ALA A 99 43.28 -44.68 3.03
N CYS A 100 42.89 -44.98 1.78
CA CYS A 100 41.64 -44.57 1.13
C CYS A 100 41.57 -43.15 0.56
N ALA A 101 42.47 -42.86 -0.37
CA ALA A 101 42.12 -42.10 -1.57
C ALA A 101 41.05 -42.89 -2.35
N ARG A 102 39.75 -42.57 -2.15
CA ARG A 102 38.62 -42.84 -3.07
C ARG A 102 37.23 -42.45 -2.50
N VAL A 103 37.10 -41.35 -1.75
CA VAL A 103 35.79 -40.67 -1.55
C VAL A 103 36.03 -39.16 -1.39
N GLY A 104 36.76 -38.56 -2.33
CA GLY A 104 36.91 -37.11 -2.40
C GLY A 104 36.32 -36.67 -3.73
N VAL A 105 35.07 -36.18 -3.70
CA VAL A 105 34.42 -35.23 -4.65
C VAL A 105 32.91 -35.12 -4.42
N ILE A 106 32.23 -36.00 -3.67
CA ILE A 106 30.76 -35.90 -3.48
C ILE A 106 30.33 -35.17 -2.17
N ALA A 107 31.26 -34.82 -1.27
CA ALA A 107 30.92 -34.21 0.02
C ALA A 107 30.97 -32.66 0.06
N ALA A 108 31.30 -31.97 -1.03
CA ALA A 108 31.33 -30.50 -1.10
C ALA A 108 30.26 -29.90 -2.04
N ALA A 109 29.45 -30.73 -2.70
CA ALA A 109 28.35 -30.30 -3.57
C ALA A 109 26.95 -30.54 -2.94
N CYS A 110 26.88 -31.12 -1.74
CA CYS A 110 25.62 -31.42 -1.05
C CYS A 110 25.29 -30.47 0.12
N SER A 111 26.20 -29.55 0.46
CA SER A 111 26.00 -28.54 1.52
C SER A 111 25.57 -27.17 0.99
N THR A 112 25.47 -26.98 -0.32
CA THR A 112 24.93 -25.77 -0.98
C THR A 112 23.56 -25.99 -1.65
N TRP A 113 22.96 -27.17 -1.50
CA TRP A 113 21.64 -27.52 -2.05
C TRP A 113 20.53 -27.69 -0.99
N LEU A 114 20.76 -27.25 0.25
CA LEU A 114 19.78 -27.36 1.35
C LEU A 114 19.35 -26.03 1.99
N ILE A 115 19.60 -24.88 1.35
CA ILE A 115 19.03 -23.57 1.80
C ILE A 115 18.15 -22.94 0.71
N SER A 116 17.45 -23.76 -0.08
CA SER A 116 16.53 -23.24 -1.10
C SER A 116 15.14 -23.88 -1.10
N THR A 117 14.69 -24.40 0.03
CA THR A 117 13.30 -24.83 0.20
C THR A 117 12.71 -24.28 1.50
N ALA A 118 11.54 -23.64 1.34
CA ALA A 118 10.60 -23.19 2.37
C ALA A 118 10.88 -21.86 3.12
N CYS A 119 10.87 -20.73 2.39
CA CYS A 119 10.12 -19.55 2.86
C CYS A 119 8.74 -19.49 2.17
N ALA A 120 8.14 -20.65 1.89
CA ALA A 120 6.70 -20.70 1.68
C ALA A 120 6.10 -20.67 3.08
N GLY A 121 5.53 -19.53 3.48
CA GLY A 121 4.80 -19.43 4.74
C GLY A 121 3.87 -20.62 4.84
N GLN A 122 4.04 -21.40 5.92
CA GLN A 122 3.23 -22.59 6.12
C GLN A 122 1.79 -22.13 6.31
N GLU A 123 0.89 -22.58 5.43
CA GLU A 123 -0.52 -22.21 5.48
C GLU A 123 -1.09 -22.64 6.84
N VAL A 124 -1.33 -21.67 7.72
CA VAL A 124 -1.72 -21.91 9.11
C VAL A 124 -3.18 -22.39 9.19
N VAL A 125 -3.98 -22.05 8.17
CA VAL A 125 -5.38 -22.48 8.02
C VAL A 125 -5.60 -22.95 6.58
N PRO A 126 -5.98 -24.22 6.32
CA PRO A 126 -6.17 -24.71 4.97
C PRO A 126 -7.35 -24.00 4.28
N MET A 127 -7.10 -23.37 3.14
CA MET A 127 -8.14 -22.75 2.31
C MET A 127 -9.12 -23.79 1.77
N LYS A 128 -10.36 -23.77 2.28
CA LYS A 128 -11.42 -24.70 1.90
C LYS A 128 -12.12 -24.34 0.58
N LEU A 129 -12.05 -23.08 0.17
CA LEU A 129 -12.73 -22.54 -1.01
C LEU A 129 -11.76 -21.66 -1.79
N GLN A 130 -11.84 -21.71 -3.11
CA GLN A 130 -11.07 -20.86 -4.00
C GLN A 130 -11.99 -20.17 -4.99
N ALA A 131 -11.73 -18.88 -5.24
CA ALA A 131 -12.44 -18.15 -6.27
C ALA A 131 -12.08 -18.71 -7.66
N PHE A 132 -13.04 -18.66 -8.59
CA PHE A 132 -12.75 -18.94 -9.99
C PHE A 132 -11.86 -17.83 -10.56
N ASP A 133 -10.87 -18.21 -11.36
CA ASP A 133 -10.11 -17.27 -12.18
C ASP A 133 -11.08 -16.53 -13.12
N LEU A 134 -10.94 -15.21 -13.25
CA LEU A 134 -11.78 -14.38 -14.12
C LEU A 134 -11.78 -14.85 -15.58
N LYS A 135 -10.69 -15.46 -16.06
CA LYS A 135 -10.64 -16.02 -17.42
C LYS A 135 -11.60 -17.21 -17.62
N ASN A 136 -12.01 -17.85 -16.52
CA ASN A 136 -12.91 -18.99 -16.49
C ASN A 136 -14.38 -18.57 -16.25
N VAL A 137 -14.66 -17.26 -16.10
CA VAL A 137 -16.02 -16.74 -15.85
C VAL A 137 -16.40 -15.77 -16.96
N ARG A 138 -17.39 -16.16 -17.78
CA ARG A 138 -17.89 -15.33 -18.87
C ARG A 138 -19.27 -14.75 -18.53
N LEU A 139 -19.38 -13.43 -18.53
CA LEU A 139 -20.67 -12.76 -18.47
C LEU A 139 -21.43 -12.96 -19.79
N LEU A 140 -22.66 -13.47 -19.69
CA LEU A 140 -23.62 -13.52 -20.78
C LEU A 140 -24.37 -12.18 -20.88
N ASP A 141 -25.20 -12.05 -21.91
CA ASP A 141 -26.02 -10.86 -22.12
C ASP A 141 -26.90 -10.57 -20.88
N GLY A 142 -26.87 -9.31 -20.45
CA GLY A 142 -27.54 -8.88 -19.22
C GLY A 142 -26.93 -7.61 -18.63
N PRO A 143 -27.48 -7.13 -17.49
CA PRO A 143 -27.08 -5.85 -16.88
C PRO A 143 -25.58 -5.80 -16.54
N TRP A 144 -25.00 -6.91 -16.10
CA TRP A 144 -23.57 -6.99 -15.76
C TRP A 144 -22.66 -6.89 -16.99
N LYS A 145 -23.07 -7.46 -18.12
CA LYS A 145 -22.31 -7.33 -19.38
C LYS A 145 -22.38 -5.90 -19.91
N ILE A 146 -23.53 -5.24 -19.79
CA ILE A 146 -23.71 -3.83 -20.13
C ILE A 146 -22.79 -2.95 -19.27
N ALA A 147 -22.74 -3.18 -17.97
CA ALA A 147 -21.86 -2.45 -17.05
C ALA A 147 -20.37 -2.70 -17.35
N GLN A 148 -19.97 -3.95 -17.60
CA GLN A 148 -18.60 -4.29 -18.00
C GLN A 148 -18.19 -3.53 -19.26
N GLU A 149 -19.05 -3.50 -20.29
CA GLU A 149 -18.75 -2.82 -21.55
C GLU A 149 -18.72 -1.29 -21.40
N ALA A 150 -19.59 -0.73 -20.57
CA ALA A 150 -19.54 0.70 -20.24
C ALA A 150 -18.21 1.08 -19.56
N ASN A 151 -17.76 0.26 -18.60
CA ASN A 151 -16.46 0.45 -17.96
C ASN A 151 -15.31 0.29 -18.96
N ARG A 152 -15.37 -0.73 -19.84
CA ARG A 152 -14.36 -0.97 -20.87
C ARG A 152 -14.18 0.23 -21.80
N ARG A 153 -15.28 0.80 -22.28
CA ARG A 153 -15.26 2.04 -23.10
C ARG A 153 -14.66 3.22 -22.34
N TYR A 154 -15.01 3.37 -21.06
CA TYR A 154 -14.46 4.45 -20.23
C TYR A 154 -12.93 4.31 -20.05
N LEU A 155 -12.42 3.10 -19.83
CA LEU A 155 -10.99 2.84 -19.71
C LEU A 155 -10.23 3.18 -21.01
N HIS A 156 -10.80 2.86 -22.17
CA HIS A 156 -10.23 3.22 -23.47
C HIS A 156 -10.24 4.73 -23.75
N TYR A 157 -11.24 5.44 -23.24
CA TYR A 157 -11.39 6.88 -23.42
C TYR A 157 -10.32 7.70 -22.69
N LEU A 158 -9.75 7.18 -21.60
CA LEU A 158 -8.80 7.92 -20.78
C LEU A 158 -7.44 8.08 -21.47
N ASP A 159 -6.95 9.32 -21.50
CA ASP A 159 -5.68 9.68 -22.11
C ASP A 159 -4.48 9.32 -21.21
N GLU A 160 -3.45 8.71 -21.80
CA GLU A 160 -2.26 8.22 -21.07
C GLU A 160 -1.39 9.37 -20.52
N ASP A 161 -1.24 10.45 -21.29
CA ASP A 161 -0.42 11.58 -20.87
C ASP A 161 -1.07 12.34 -19.71
N ARG A 162 -2.40 12.49 -19.74
CA ARG A 162 -3.15 13.09 -18.62
C ARG A 162 -3.06 12.26 -17.34
N LEU A 163 -3.12 10.93 -17.46
CA LEU A 163 -2.95 10.01 -16.32
C LEU A 163 -1.55 10.13 -15.71
N LEU A 164 -0.51 10.25 -16.53
CA LEU A 164 0.88 10.30 -16.07
C LEU A 164 1.34 11.70 -15.62
N TRP A 165 0.56 12.73 -15.90
CA TRP A 165 0.99 14.13 -15.77
C TRP A 165 1.57 14.46 -14.39
N THR A 166 0.86 14.13 -13.32
CA THR A 166 1.28 14.47 -11.94
C THR A 166 2.47 13.64 -11.46
N PHE A 167 2.60 12.40 -11.92
CA PHE A 167 3.77 11.55 -11.65
C PHE A 167 5.02 12.10 -12.33
N ARG A 168 4.90 12.45 -13.61
CA ARG A 168 5.99 13.07 -14.39
C ARG A 168 6.39 14.41 -13.80
N HIS A 169 5.42 15.24 -13.44
CA HIS A 169 5.66 16.54 -12.80
C HIS A 169 6.47 16.38 -11.51
N ASN A 170 6.05 15.46 -10.63
CA ASN A 170 6.75 15.18 -9.39
C ASN A 170 8.17 14.63 -9.61
N ALA A 171 8.35 13.81 -10.65
CA ALA A 171 9.63 13.24 -11.03
C ALA A 171 10.55 14.19 -11.82
N GLY A 172 10.13 15.43 -12.08
CA GLY A 172 10.89 16.38 -12.90
C GLY A 172 11.02 15.99 -14.38
N LEU A 173 10.09 15.16 -14.89
CA LEU A 173 10.05 14.70 -16.28
C LEU A 173 9.08 15.55 -17.13
N PRO A 174 9.21 15.56 -18.46
CA PRO A 174 8.28 16.27 -19.34
C PRO A 174 6.82 15.83 -19.15
N THR A 175 5.90 16.79 -19.08
CA THR A 175 4.47 16.59 -18.81
C THR A 175 3.63 17.03 -20.02
N PRO A 176 3.56 16.23 -21.11
CA PRO A 176 2.70 16.55 -22.24
C PRO A 176 1.21 16.59 -21.83
N GLY A 177 0.45 17.48 -22.48
CA GLY A 177 -0.97 17.66 -22.22
C GLY A 177 -1.29 18.36 -20.89
N GLU A 178 -2.54 18.24 -20.47
CA GLU A 178 -3.09 18.89 -19.28
C GLU A 178 -3.41 17.86 -18.18
N PRO A 179 -3.21 18.19 -16.90
CA PRO A 179 -3.53 17.28 -15.82
C PRO A 179 -5.02 16.90 -15.80
N LEU A 180 -5.31 15.79 -15.12
CA LEU A 180 -6.69 15.51 -14.69
C LEU A 180 -7.15 16.56 -13.67
N GLY A 181 -8.47 16.79 -13.63
CA GLY A 181 -9.09 17.71 -12.67
C GLY A 181 -9.58 17.00 -11.41
N GLY A 182 -10.46 17.67 -10.66
CA GLY A 182 -11.06 17.09 -9.45
C GLY A 182 -10.01 16.70 -8.43
N TRP A 183 -10.11 15.49 -7.88
CA TRP A 183 -9.17 14.98 -6.88
C TRP A 183 -7.79 14.61 -7.43
N GLU A 184 -7.65 14.54 -8.75
CA GLU A 184 -6.38 14.34 -9.44
C GLU A 184 -5.69 15.66 -9.83
N ALA A 185 -6.32 16.81 -9.53
CA ALA A 185 -5.72 18.10 -9.82
C ALA A 185 -4.35 18.26 -9.11
N PRO A 186 -3.36 18.95 -9.72
CA PRO A 186 -2.00 19.05 -9.16
C PRO A 186 -1.93 19.63 -7.75
N THR A 187 -2.92 20.43 -7.36
CA THR A 187 -3.03 21.08 -6.04
C THR A 187 -3.70 20.20 -4.97
N VAL A 188 -4.26 19.05 -5.34
CA VAL A 188 -4.99 18.17 -4.42
C VAL A 188 -4.07 17.08 -3.87
N GLU A 189 -4.16 16.82 -2.56
CA GLU A 189 -3.23 15.95 -1.84
C GLU A 189 -3.46 14.44 -2.05
N VAL A 190 -4.60 14.05 -2.63
CA VAL A 190 -4.92 12.65 -2.95
C VAL A 190 -4.65 12.28 -4.42
N ARG A 191 -4.09 13.20 -5.22
CA ARG A 191 -3.75 12.94 -6.64
C ARG A 191 -2.86 11.71 -6.81
N GLY A 192 -3.01 11.03 -7.95
CA GLY A 192 -2.35 9.77 -8.28
C GLY A 192 -3.12 8.53 -7.83
N HIS A 193 -4.10 8.66 -6.93
CA HIS A 193 -4.90 7.53 -6.48
C HIS A 193 -5.70 6.90 -7.62
N PHE A 194 -6.24 7.73 -8.52
CA PHE A 194 -7.02 7.29 -9.65
C PHE A 194 -6.20 6.46 -10.63
N VAL A 195 -4.92 6.80 -10.84
CA VAL A 195 -4.02 6.04 -11.73
C VAL A 195 -3.79 4.63 -11.18
N GLY A 196 -3.64 4.50 -9.87
CA GLY A 196 -3.58 3.18 -9.23
C GLY A 196 -4.84 2.34 -9.50
N HIS A 197 -6.03 2.93 -9.28
CA HIS A 197 -7.31 2.28 -9.61
C HIS A 197 -7.44 1.94 -11.09
N PHE A 198 -7.01 2.83 -11.98
CA PHE A 198 -7.04 2.63 -13.42
C PHE A 198 -6.22 1.40 -13.82
N LEU A 199 -5.02 1.23 -13.25
CA LEU A 199 -4.18 0.07 -13.50
C LEU A 199 -4.86 -1.24 -13.09
N SER A 200 -5.46 -1.31 -11.90
CA SER A 200 -6.26 -2.46 -11.45
C SER A 200 -7.45 -2.71 -12.39
N ALA A 201 -8.16 -1.66 -12.79
CA ALA A 201 -9.32 -1.77 -13.67
C ALA A 201 -8.94 -2.32 -15.06
N CYS A 202 -7.82 -1.89 -15.63
CA CYS A 202 -7.29 -2.46 -16.88
C CYS A 202 -6.92 -3.94 -16.74
N ALA A 203 -6.26 -4.31 -15.63
CA ALA A 203 -5.86 -5.70 -15.38
C ALA A 203 -7.07 -6.63 -15.21
N LEU A 204 -8.07 -6.21 -14.44
CA LEU A 204 -9.32 -6.93 -14.25
C LEU A 204 -10.13 -7.03 -15.54
N MET A 205 -10.20 -5.94 -16.32
CA MET A 205 -10.88 -5.93 -17.62
C MET A 205 -10.20 -6.89 -18.60
N TYR A 206 -8.87 -6.89 -18.65
CA TYR A 206 -8.10 -7.85 -19.43
C TYR A 206 -8.41 -9.29 -19.02
N ALA A 207 -8.27 -9.63 -17.74
CA ALA A 207 -8.51 -10.98 -17.24
C ALA A 207 -9.95 -11.47 -17.53
N GLY A 208 -10.93 -10.58 -17.40
CA GLY A 208 -12.33 -10.90 -17.62
C GLY A 208 -12.78 -10.90 -19.09
N THR A 209 -12.06 -10.27 -20.02
CA THR A 209 -12.54 -10.10 -21.43
C THR A 209 -11.53 -10.48 -22.51
N GLY A 210 -10.24 -10.57 -22.19
CA GLY A 210 -9.17 -10.73 -23.17
C GLY A 210 -8.83 -9.45 -23.93
N ASP A 211 -9.17 -8.26 -23.41
CA ASP A 211 -8.86 -6.98 -24.05
C ASP A 211 -7.35 -6.66 -24.01
N GLU A 212 -6.63 -7.13 -25.02
CA GLU A 212 -5.17 -6.94 -25.17
C GLU A 212 -4.79 -5.46 -25.34
N GLN A 213 -5.71 -4.59 -25.80
CA GLN A 213 -5.42 -3.17 -25.94
C GLN A 213 -5.33 -2.47 -24.57
N LEU A 214 -6.23 -2.79 -23.64
CA LEU A 214 -6.15 -2.28 -22.26
C LEU A 214 -4.93 -2.84 -21.52
N LYS A 215 -4.57 -4.10 -21.74
CA LYS A 215 -3.32 -4.66 -21.20
C LYS A 215 -2.10 -3.90 -21.70
N ALA A 216 -2.01 -3.65 -23.01
CA ALA A 216 -0.92 -2.90 -23.60
C ALA A 216 -0.87 -1.43 -23.09
N LYS A 217 -2.04 -0.81 -22.90
CA LYS A 217 -2.18 0.54 -22.32
C LYS A 217 -1.63 0.60 -20.89
N ALA A 218 -2.05 -0.33 -20.02
CA ALA A 218 -1.52 -0.41 -18.66
C ALA A 218 -0.02 -0.67 -18.64
N ALA A 219 0.50 -1.54 -19.53
CA ALA A 219 1.93 -1.81 -19.64
C ALA A 219 2.74 -0.55 -20.02
N ARG A 220 2.25 0.28 -20.95
CA ARG A 220 2.90 1.56 -21.29
C ARG A 220 2.92 2.54 -20.11
N LEU A 221 1.80 2.68 -19.41
CA LEU A 221 1.73 3.51 -18.20
C LEU A 221 2.73 3.03 -17.14
N ILE A 222 2.81 1.72 -16.90
CA ILE A 222 3.74 1.13 -15.93
C ILE A 222 5.20 1.38 -16.33
N ALA A 223 5.54 1.30 -17.61
CA ALA A 223 6.88 1.63 -18.10
C ALA A 223 7.24 3.10 -17.81
N GLU A 224 6.30 4.03 -18.00
CA GLU A 224 6.49 5.44 -17.69
C GLU A 224 6.54 5.73 -16.18
N LEU A 225 5.73 5.03 -15.37
CA LEU A 225 5.80 5.06 -13.92
C LEU A 225 7.16 4.55 -13.41
N ALA A 226 7.70 3.50 -14.03
CA ALA A 226 9.04 3.01 -13.72
C ALA A 226 10.11 4.07 -14.01
N ARG A 227 9.99 4.82 -15.12
CA ARG A 227 10.88 5.96 -15.41
C ARG A 227 10.77 7.06 -14.37
N CYS A 228 9.54 7.38 -13.93
CA CYS A 228 9.31 8.33 -12.84
C CYS A 228 9.97 7.86 -11.54
N GLN A 229 9.79 6.59 -11.18
CA GLN A 229 10.42 6.00 -9.99
C GLN A 229 11.95 6.10 -10.06
N GLN A 230 12.56 5.81 -11.22
CA GLN A 230 14.01 5.94 -11.41
C GLN A 230 14.50 7.38 -11.27
N ALA A 231 13.77 8.35 -11.85
CA ALA A 231 14.09 9.77 -11.71
C ALA A 231 13.98 10.26 -10.24
N LEU A 232 13.13 9.62 -9.44
CA LEU A 232 12.97 9.83 -7.99
C LEU A 232 13.94 8.98 -7.14
N GLY A 233 15.01 8.42 -7.72
CA GLY A 233 16.03 7.66 -6.98
C GLY A 233 15.76 6.16 -6.86
N GLY A 234 14.82 5.61 -7.63
CA GLY A 234 14.66 4.17 -7.88
C GLY A 234 13.81 3.39 -6.89
N GLY A 235 13.39 4.00 -5.78
CA GLY A 235 12.48 3.38 -4.80
C GLY A 235 11.14 4.09 -4.70
N TYR A 236 11.16 5.40 -4.55
CA TYR A 236 9.96 6.20 -4.34
C TYR A 236 9.15 6.38 -5.63
N LEU A 237 7.84 6.19 -5.56
CA LEU A 237 6.91 6.49 -6.64
C LEU A 237 5.62 7.06 -6.06
N SER A 238 5.27 8.28 -6.48
CA SER A 238 3.99 8.93 -6.18
C SER A 238 3.78 10.11 -7.12
N ALA A 239 2.54 10.60 -7.19
CA ALA A 239 2.18 11.87 -7.81
C ALA A 239 2.45 13.10 -6.92
N PHE A 240 2.97 12.90 -5.71
CA PHE A 240 3.32 13.95 -4.75
C PHE A 240 4.75 13.79 -4.20
N PRO A 241 5.40 14.89 -3.77
CA PRO A 241 6.80 14.86 -3.32
C PRO A 241 6.97 14.15 -1.98
N GLU A 242 8.19 13.73 -1.68
CA GLU A 242 8.52 13.06 -0.40
C GLU A 242 8.21 13.91 0.84
N SER A 243 8.08 15.24 0.68
CA SER A 243 7.75 16.15 1.78
C SER A 243 6.40 15.92 2.46
N PHE A 244 5.52 15.14 1.81
CA PHE A 244 4.29 14.68 2.44
C PHE A 244 4.57 13.74 3.62
N TRP A 245 5.64 12.95 3.53
CA TRP A 245 5.99 12.01 4.58
C TRP A 245 6.56 12.71 5.80
N GLU A 246 7.38 13.75 5.65
CA GLU A 246 7.85 14.53 6.81
C GLU A 246 6.67 15.15 7.58
N ARG A 247 5.67 15.68 6.87
CA ARG A 247 4.43 16.22 7.47
C ARG A 247 3.63 15.15 8.21
N LEU A 248 3.53 13.96 7.62
CA LEU A 248 2.83 12.83 8.24
C LEU A 248 3.59 12.34 9.48
N GLU A 249 4.89 12.12 9.39
CA GLU A 249 5.74 11.59 10.47
C GLU A 249 5.81 12.54 11.67
N THR A 250 5.84 13.84 11.42
CA THR A 250 5.80 14.86 12.47
C THR A 250 4.39 15.16 12.95
N MET A 251 3.37 14.68 12.25
CA MET A 251 1.96 15.04 12.42
C MET A 251 1.69 16.56 12.36
N GLN A 252 2.59 17.32 11.70
CA GLN A 252 2.44 18.75 11.49
C GLN A 252 1.75 18.99 10.14
N ASN A 253 0.50 19.46 10.17
CA ASN A 253 -0.34 19.62 8.99
C ASN A 253 -0.36 18.33 8.13
N PRO A 254 -0.81 17.20 8.68
CA PRO A 254 -0.74 15.91 8.00
C PRO A 254 -1.50 15.97 6.66
N PRO A 255 -0.93 15.43 5.58
CA PRO A 255 -1.61 15.40 4.29
C PRO A 255 -2.84 14.51 4.33
N TRP A 256 -3.82 14.77 3.46
CA TRP A 256 -5.14 14.12 3.50
C TRP A 256 -5.11 12.59 3.65
N ALA A 257 -4.47 11.85 2.75
CA ALA A 257 -4.41 10.39 2.83
C ALA A 257 -3.25 9.79 1.98
N PRO A 258 -1.98 10.08 2.31
CA PRO A 258 -0.86 9.72 1.43
C PRO A 258 -0.67 8.19 1.31
N TYR A 259 -0.83 7.42 2.40
CA TYR A 259 -0.73 5.96 2.32
C TYR A 259 -1.91 5.33 1.54
N TYR A 260 -3.11 5.92 1.59
CA TYR A 260 -4.21 5.49 0.73
C TYR A 260 -3.85 5.59 -0.75
N VAL A 261 -3.18 6.67 -1.17
CA VAL A 261 -2.72 6.87 -2.55
C VAL A 261 -1.69 5.81 -2.91
N ILE A 262 -0.68 5.62 -2.05
CA ILE A 262 0.36 4.60 -2.24
C ILE A 262 -0.25 3.21 -2.37
N HIS A 263 -1.23 2.87 -1.52
CA HIS A 263 -1.95 1.61 -1.61
C HIS A 263 -2.57 1.42 -3.00
N LYS A 264 -3.25 2.42 -3.58
CA LYS A 264 -3.85 2.24 -4.93
C LYS A 264 -2.82 2.00 -6.00
N ILE A 265 -1.69 2.71 -5.95
CA ILE A 265 -0.59 2.52 -6.90
C ILE A 265 -0.02 1.11 -6.75
N MET A 266 0.27 0.68 -5.51
CA MET A 266 0.79 -0.66 -5.23
C MET A 266 -0.18 -1.76 -5.68
N ALA A 267 -1.47 -1.62 -5.40
CA ALA A 267 -2.50 -2.59 -5.79
C ALA A 267 -2.60 -2.69 -7.32
N GLY A 268 -2.63 -1.55 -8.03
CA GLY A 268 -2.63 -1.51 -9.49
C GLY A 268 -1.41 -2.19 -10.12
N LEU A 269 -0.22 -1.99 -9.54
CA LEU A 269 1.00 -2.68 -9.96
C LEU A 269 0.93 -4.20 -9.69
N PHE A 270 0.46 -4.58 -8.51
CA PHE A 270 0.29 -5.99 -8.13
C PHE A 270 -0.70 -6.71 -9.05
N ASP A 271 -1.84 -6.10 -9.34
CA ASP A 271 -2.86 -6.66 -10.24
C ASP A 271 -2.33 -6.85 -11.66
N ASN A 272 -1.55 -5.89 -12.17
CA ASN A 272 -0.91 -6.03 -13.49
C ASN A 272 0.17 -7.12 -13.50
N TYR A 273 0.86 -7.37 -12.39
CA TYR A 273 1.75 -8.51 -12.28
C TYR A 273 0.96 -9.82 -12.33
N VAL A 274 -0.03 -10.00 -11.46
CA VAL A 274 -0.72 -11.30 -11.31
C VAL A 274 -1.65 -11.61 -12.49
N LEU A 275 -2.39 -10.63 -12.99
CA LEU A 275 -3.42 -10.84 -14.01
C LEU A 275 -2.91 -10.65 -15.44
N CYS A 276 -1.87 -9.84 -15.64
CA CYS A 276 -1.32 -9.54 -16.96
C CYS A 276 0.09 -10.10 -17.18
N GLY A 277 0.77 -10.62 -16.14
CA GLY A 277 2.14 -11.12 -16.24
C GLY A 277 3.18 -10.02 -16.41
N ASN A 278 2.90 -8.79 -15.96
CA ASN A 278 3.82 -7.66 -16.12
C ASN A 278 4.91 -7.68 -15.03
N GLU A 279 6.07 -8.26 -15.34
CA GLU A 279 7.22 -8.34 -14.42
C GLU A 279 7.79 -6.97 -14.03
N GLN A 280 7.71 -5.96 -14.90
CA GLN A 280 8.15 -4.61 -14.58
C GLN A 280 7.26 -3.99 -13.49
N ALA A 281 5.96 -4.30 -13.49
CA ALA A 281 5.04 -3.87 -12.44
C ALA A 281 5.48 -4.39 -11.06
N LEU A 282 5.86 -5.67 -10.98
CA LEU A 282 6.41 -6.27 -9.76
C LEU A 282 7.73 -5.61 -9.33
N GLN A 283 8.61 -5.29 -10.27
CA GLN A 283 9.87 -4.60 -9.97
C GLN A 283 9.63 -3.22 -9.35
N VAL A 284 8.72 -2.43 -9.93
CA VAL A 284 8.34 -1.11 -9.40
C VAL A 284 7.74 -1.24 -8.00
N LEU A 285 6.80 -2.18 -7.83
CA LEU A 285 6.15 -2.45 -6.55
C LEU A 285 7.15 -2.83 -5.45
N LYS A 286 8.11 -3.73 -5.75
CA LYS A 286 9.18 -4.09 -4.81
C LYS A 286 10.04 -2.89 -4.44
N GLY A 287 10.39 -2.03 -5.40
CA GLY A 287 11.12 -0.79 -5.14
C GLY A 287 10.36 0.14 -4.18
N MET A 288 9.04 0.26 -4.34
CA MET A 288 8.19 1.02 -3.43
C MET A 288 8.15 0.40 -2.04
N ALA A 289 7.95 -0.92 -1.93
CA ALA A 289 7.94 -1.63 -0.65
C ALA A 289 9.28 -1.46 0.08
N ASP A 290 10.41 -1.62 -0.63
CA ASP A 290 11.74 -1.44 -0.06
C ASP A 290 11.97 0.01 0.42
N TYR A 291 11.43 1.01 -0.30
CA TYR A 291 11.48 2.42 0.12
C TYR A 291 10.72 2.64 1.43
N PHE A 292 9.46 2.20 1.51
CA PHE A 292 8.64 2.40 2.71
C PHE A 292 9.15 1.57 3.89
N ALA A 293 9.69 0.38 3.64
CA ALA A 293 10.31 -0.42 4.69
C ALA A 293 11.48 0.32 5.33
N ARG A 294 12.42 0.82 4.52
CA ARG A 294 13.55 1.64 5.02
C ARG A 294 13.09 2.88 5.76
N ARG A 295 12.01 3.51 5.31
CA ARG A 295 11.47 4.71 5.95
C ARG A 295 10.88 4.41 7.32
N LEU A 296 9.97 3.42 7.41
CA LEU A 296 9.32 3.04 8.67
C LEU A 296 10.29 2.45 9.69
N ARG A 297 11.40 1.80 9.27
CA ARG A 297 12.45 1.32 10.18
C ARG A 297 13.09 2.41 11.03
N ARG A 298 12.98 3.68 10.62
CA ARG A 298 13.55 4.84 11.34
C ARG A 298 12.60 5.41 12.39
N LEU A 299 11.37 4.92 12.44
CA LEU A 299 10.31 5.40 13.30
C LEU A 299 10.05 4.43 14.45
N SER A 300 9.57 4.95 15.57
CA SER A 300 9.10 4.09 16.66
C SER A 300 7.74 3.49 16.32
N ALA A 301 7.38 2.37 16.95
CA ALA A 301 6.04 1.79 16.82
C ALA A 301 4.94 2.80 17.21
N PHE A 302 5.21 3.70 18.16
CA PHE A 302 4.30 4.77 18.56
C PHE A 302 4.09 5.81 17.46
N ASP A 303 5.16 6.20 16.75
CA ASP A 303 5.06 7.14 15.63
C ASP A 303 4.26 6.54 14.48
N ILE A 304 4.52 5.27 14.17
CA ILE A 304 3.77 4.53 13.14
C ILE A 304 2.28 4.48 13.50
N ASP A 305 1.92 4.00 14.70
CA ASP A 305 0.51 3.90 15.12
C ASP A 305 -0.22 5.25 15.06
N ARG A 306 0.46 6.33 15.48
CA ARG A 306 -0.08 7.69 15.40
C ARG A 306 -0.31 8.16 13.97
N MET A 307 0.62 7.88 13.04
CA MET A 307 0.45 8.22 11.62
C MET A 307 -0.72 7.46 11.00
N LEU A 308 -0.95 6.22 11.42
CA LEU A 308 -2.06 5.37 10.94
C LEU A 308 -3.44 5.81 11.46
N ALA A 309 -3.52 6.89 12.24
CA ALA A 309 -4.78 7.61 12.41
C ALA A 309 -5.25 8.33 11.12
N VAL A 310 -4.33 8.59 10.19
CA VAL A 310 -4.62 9.08 8.83
C VAL A 310 -4.87 7.89 7.92
N GLU A 311 -5.89 7.98 7.05
CA GLU A 311 -6.30 6.88 6.17
C GLU A 311 -5.13 6.32 5.33
N PHE A 312 -4.89 5.02 5.48
CA PHE A 312 -3.87 4.28 4.74
C PHE A 312 -4.46 3.24 3.77
N GLY A 313 -5.78 3.00 3.81
CA GLY A 313 -6.44 1.97 3.01
C GLY A 313 -5.87 0.57 3.27
N GLY A 314 -5.97 -0.33 2.29
CA GLY A 314 -5.47 -1.71 2.35
C GLY A 314 -3.96 -1.88 2.17
N MET A 315 -3.12 -1.02 2.78
CA MET A 315 -1.65 -1.22 2.75
C MET A 315 -1.27 -2.60 3.31
N SER A 316 -1.87 -3.02 4.42
CA SER A 316 -1.65 -4.35 4.99
C SER A 316 -1.99 -5.46 3.96
N GLU A 317 -3.14 -5.37 3.28
CA GLU A 317 -3.54 -6.37 2.27
C GLU A 317 -2.55 -6.47 1.10
N VAL A 318 -2.19 -5.34 0.48
CA VAL A 318 -1.31 -5.35 -0.71
C VAL A 318 0.11 -5.83 -0.38
N LEU A 319 0.58 -5.58 0.85
CA LEU A 319 1.90 -6.03 1.31
C LEU A 319 1.91 -7.52 1.67
N HIS A 320 0.84 -8.06 2.28
CA HIS A 320 0.67 -9.51 2.44
C HIS A 320 0.56 -10.21 1.08
N ASN A 321 -0.13 -9.59 0.12
CA ASN A 321 -0.17 -10.07 -1.27
C ASN A 321 1.21 -10.09 -1.91
N LEU A 322 2.01 -9.02 -1.74
CA LEU A 322 3.40 -8.98 -2.20
C LEU A 322 4.23 -10.08 -1.55
N TYR A 323 4.15 -10.25 -0.22
CA TYR A 323 4.83 -11.33 0.48
C TYR A 323 4.48 -12.72 -0.07
N SER A 324 3.20 -12.95 -0.42
CA SER A 324 2.76 -14.24 -0.95
C SER A 324 3.42 -14.62 -2.29
N VAL A 325 3.89 -13.64 -3.06
CA VAL A 325 4.58 -13.87 -4.34
C VAL A 325 6.10 -13.77 -4.24
N THR A 326 6.63 -12.99 -3.28
CA THR A 326 8.08 -12.78 -3.11
C THR A 326 8.71 -13.71 -2.07
N GLY A 327 7.96 -14.13 -1.05
CA GLY A 327 8.46 -14.82 0.13
C GLY A 327 9.44 -14.01 0.99
N ARG A 328 9.58 -12.69 0.76
CA ARG A 328 10.58 -11.85 1.46
C ARG A 328 10.07 -11.47 2.86
N PRO A 329 10.79 -11.78 3.94
CA PRO A 329 10.37 -11.41 5.29
C PRO A 329 10.18 -9.90 5.49
N GLU A 330 10.88 -9.06 4.73
CA GLU A 330 10.73 -7.59 4.80
C GLU A 330 9.35 -7.12 4.29
N ASP A 331 8.75 -7.81 3.31
CA ASP A 331 7.39 -7.51 2.84
C ASP A 331 6.35 -7.81 3.93
N LEU A 332 6.54 -8.93 4.62
CA LEU A 332 5.67 -9.32 5.73
C LEU A 332 5.84 -8.40 6.94
N TRP A 333 7.08 -8.03 7.29
CA TRP A 333 7.34 -7.05 8.33
C TRP A 333 6.67 -5.71 8.02
N LEU A 334 6.82 -5.22 6.79
CA LEU A 334 6.18 -3.98 6.36
C LEU A 334 4.65 -4.10 6.41
N ALA A 335 4.08 -5.24 6.02
CA ALA A 335 2.64 -5.49 6.11
C ALA A 335 2.13 -5.35 7.56
N HIS A 336 2.85 -5.94 8.53
CA HIS A 336 2.51 -5.83 9.95
C HIS A 336 2.64 -4.41 10.51
N CYS A 337 3.47 -3.54 9.93
CA CYS A 337 3.50 -2.13 10.33
C CYS A 337 2.14 -1.44 10.11
N PHE A 338 1.30 -1.93 9.21
CA PHE A 338 -0.04 -1.39 8.92
C PHE A 338 -1.17 -2.14 9.65
N ASP A 339 -0.85 -3.05 10.58
CA ASP A 339 -1.84 -3.72 11.43
C ASP A 339 -2.18 -2.82 12.62
N ARG A 340 -3.30 -2.09 12.54
CA ARG A 340 -3.69 -1.12 13.58
C ARG A 340 -4.43 -1.79 14.73
N ALA A 341 -3.70 -2.17 15.78
CA ALA A 341 -4.25 -2.83 16.96
C ALA A 341 -5.38 -2.05 17.66
N ALA A 342 -5.33 -0.70 17.64
CA ALA A 342 -6.37 0.13 18.23
C ALA A 342 -7.75 -0.04 17.57
N PHE A 343 -7.79 -0.39 16.28
CA PHE A 343 -9.02 -0.64 15.54
C PHE A 343 -9.38 -2.14 15.52
N LEU A 344 -8.40 -2.99 15.22
CA LEU A 344 -8.61 -4.44 15.07
C LEU A 344 -8.79 -5.16 16.41
N GLY A 345 -8.19 -4.66 17.49
CA GLY A 345 -8.23 -5.27 18.82
C GLY A 345 -9.65 -5.40 19.38
N PRO A 346 -10.46 -4.32 19.42
CA PRO A 346 -11.86 -4.41 19.82
C PRO A 346 -12.67 -5.38 18.95
N LEU A 347 -12.48 -5.37 17.63
CA LEU A 347 -13.18 -6.28 16.73
C LEU A 347 -12.85 -7.75 16.99
N ALA A 348 -11.59 -8.05 17.33
CA ALA A 348 -11.16 -9.40 17.70
C ALA A 348 -11.74 -9.89 19.04
N LEU A 349 -12.32 -8.99 19.84
CA LEU A 349 -13.03 -9.27 21.09
C LEU A 349 -14.56 -9.20 20.92
N ASP A 350 -15.07 -9.24 19.68
CA ASP A 350 -16.48 -9.09 19.34
C ASP A 350 -17.10 -7.75 19.82
N HIS A 351 -16.29 -6.69 19.93
CA HIS A 351 -16.76 -5.35 20.28
C HIS A 351 -16.95 -4.50 19.02
N ASP A 352 -18.20 -4.17 18.71
CA ASP A 352 -18.56 -3.26 17.61
C ASP A 352 -18.35 -1.79 18.00
N ASN A 353 -17.23 -1.23 17.58
CA ASN A 353 -16.89 0.19 17.70
C ASN A 353 -16.98 0.93 16.35
N LEU A 354 -17.88 0.50 15.45
CA LEU A 354 -17.97 1.01 14.08
C LEU A 354 -18.92 2.21 13.92
N THR A 355 -19.60 2.62 15.00
CA THR A 355 -20.52 3.77 14.94
C THR A 355 -19.74 5.08 14.74
N ASN A 356 -20.22 5.92 13.82
CA ASN A 356 -19.67 7.26 13.52
C ASN A 356 -18.21 7.31 13.03
N ILE A 357 -17.65 6.19 12.54
CA ILE A 357 -16.35 6.18 11.85
C ILE A 357 -16.53 6.11 10.34
N HIS A 358 -15.53 6.59 9.59
CA HIS A 358 -15.57 6.55 8.12
C HIS A 358 -15.39 5.11 7.60
N ALA A 359 -16.47 4.50 7.12
CA ALA A 359 -16.49 3.08 6.76
C ALA A 359 -15.41 2.69 5.73
N ASN A 360 -15.21 3.52 4.69
CA ASN A 360 -14.25 3.19 3.62
C ASN A 360 -12.78 3.25 4.06
N THR A 361 -12.47 3.97 5.14
CA THR A 361 -11.12 3.93 5.75
C THR A 361 -10.86 2.57 6.39
N HIS A 362 -11.87 2.03 7.08
CA HIS A 362 -11.73 0.92 8.01
C HIS A 362 -12.01 -0.45 7.38
N ILE A 363 -12.89 -0.55 6.38
CA ILE A 363 -13.15 -1.82 5.67
C ILE A 363 -11.85 -2.41 5.07
N PRO A 364 -10.98 -1.64 4.39
CA PRO A 364 -9.70 -2.17 3.90
C PRO A 364 -8.74 -2.63 5.01
N GLU A 365 -8.83 -2.09 6.22
CA GLU A 365 -8.06 -2.58 7.37
C GLU A 365 -8.51 -4.00 7.76
N ILE A 366 -9.82 -4.25 7.72
CA ILE A 366 -10.40 -5.59 7.93
C ILE A 366 -9.98 -6.54 6.82
N CYS A 367 -9.99 -6.09 5.55
CA CYS A 367 -9.49 -6.88 4.42
C CYS A 367 -8.02 -7.29 4.61
N GLY A 368 -7.17 -6.36 5.06
CA GLY A 368 -5.78 -6.65 5.42
C GLY A 368 -5.66 -7.68 6.55
N ALA A 369 -6.42 -7.49 7.63
CA ALA A 369 -6.43 -8.42 8.76
C ALA A 369 -6.92 -9.83 8.38
N ALA A 370 -7.86 -9.94 7.45
CA ALA A 370 -8.35 -11.22 6.93
C ALA A 370 -7.38 -11.89 5.94
N ARG A 371 -6.48 -11.10 5.34
CA ARG A 371 -5.47 -11.61 4.39
C ARG A 371 -4.21 -12.15 5.09
N ARG A 372 -3.89 -11.61 6.26
CA ARG A 372 -2.84 -12.10 7.17
C ARG A 372 -3.10 -13.54 7.58
#